data_AF-A0A7C1UF46-F1
#
_entry.id   AF-A0A7C1UF46-F1
#
_cell.length_a   1.000
_cell.length_b   1.000
_cell.length_c   1.000
_cell.angle_alpha   90.00
_cell.angle_beta   90.00
_cell.angle_gamma   90.00
#
_symmetry.space_group_name_H-M   'P 1'
#
loop_
_entity.id
_entity.type
_entity.pdbx_description
1 polymer ?
#
loop_
_entity_poly.entity_id
_entity_poly.type
_entity_poly.pdbx_seq_one_letter_code
_entity_poly.pdbx_strand_id
1 'polypeptide(L)'
;MSELLIPEPPESLPDSLAPLYSEARAVVEASPASACALLRLLLSALLIREGRPGRHLNRDVNAVVAHGAPVGLLRALDAIGITEEEARNPGTINLINGYADAQNLFMFINLFVDQT
;
A
#
# COMPACT_ATOMS: atom_id res chain seq x y z
N MET A 1 -14.27 0.10 21.60
CA MET A 1 -13.80 0.34 20.22
C MET A 1 -12.58 1.22 20.36
N SER A 2 -11.39 0.65 20.22
CA SER A 2 -10.15 1.43 20.17
C SER A 2 -10.23 2.32 18.94
N GLU A 3 -10.25 3.64 19.14
CA GLU A 3 -10.13 4.63 18.07
C GLU A 3 -8.82 4.35 17.32
N LEU A 4 -8.96 3.73 16.15
CA LEU A 4 -7.86 3.41 15.27
C LEU A 4 -7.37 4.73 14.65
N LEU A 5 -6.10 5.06 14.82
CA LEU A 5 -5.52 6.25 14.18
C LEU A 5 -5.20 5.94 12.71
N ILE A 6 -6.23 5.91 11.86
CA ILE A 6 -6.02 5.79 10.41
C ILE A 6 -5.70 7.18 9.86
N PRO A 7 -4.50 7.39 9.28
CA PRO A 7 -4.09 8.71 8.82
C PRO A 7 -5.04 9.26 7.76
N GLU A 8 -5.24 10.58 7.78
CA GLU A 8 -5.81 11.29 6.64
C GLU A 8 -4.96 11.04 5.38
N PRO A 9 -5.54 11.16 4.16
CA PRO A 9 -4.74 11.08 2.94
C PRO A 9 -3.64 12.16 2.98
N PRO A 10 -2.40 11.84 2.60
CA PRO A 10 -1.34 12.83 2.58
C PRO A 10 -1.63 13.88 1.49
N GLU A 11 -1.29 15.15 1.72
CA GLU A 11 -1.56 16.24 0.77
C GLU A 11 -0.89 16.01 -0.59
N SER A 12 0.25 15.32 -0.60
CA SER A 12 0.98 14.96 -1.81
C SER A 12 0.36 13.78 -2.58
N LEU A 13 -0.71 13.15 -2.06
CA LEU A 13 -1.42 12.09 -2.76
C LEU A 13 -2.14 12.67 -3.98
N PRO A 14 -1.94 12.14 -5.20
CA PRO A 14 -2.63 12.64 -6.38
C PRO A 14 -4.16 12.57 -6.25
N ASP A 15 -4.87 13.63 -6.64
CA ASP A 15 -6.33 13.71 -6.59
C ASP A 15 -7.03 12.51 -7.27
N SER A 16 -6.45 12.01 -8.37
CA SER A 16 -6.99 10.85 -9.09
C SER A 16 -6.93 9.54 -8.30
N LEU A 17 -6.12 9.49 -7.25
CA LEU A 17 -5.87 8.30 -6.41
C LEU A 17 -6.45 8.44 -5.00
N ALA A 18 -6.75 9.66 -4.54
CA ALA A 18 -7.40 9.94 -3.27
C ALA A 18 -8.71 9.15 -3.02
N PRO A 19 -9.55 8.86 -4.03
CA PRO A 19 -10.75 8.04 -3.83
C PRO A 19 -10.45 6.63 -3.31
N LEU A 20 -9.40 5.96 -3.80
CA LEU A 20 -9.02 4.62 -3.35
C LEU A 20 -8.62 4.60 -1.87
N TYR A 21 -7.86 5.61 -1.46
CA TYR A 21 -7.45 5.77 -0.06
C TYR A 21 -8.67 6.01 0.84
N SER A 22 -9.56 6.91 0.42
CA SER A 22 -10.76 7.27 1.17
C SER A 22 -11.73 6.10 1.29
N GLU A 23 -11.92 5.33 0.23
CA GLU A 23 -12.74 4.13 0.23
C GLU A 23 -12.16 3.06 1.16
N ALA A 24 -10.84 2.84 1.12
CA ALA A 24 -10.18 1.93 2.06
C ALA A 24 -10.44 2.32 3.52
N ARG A 25 -10.40 3.63 3.85
CA ARG A 25 -10.70 4.13 5.20
C ARG A 25 -12.15 3.88 5.59
N ALA A 26 -13.08 4.08 4.67
CA ALA A 26 -14.49 3.89 4.92
C ALA A 26 -14.85 2.41 5.19
N VAL A 27 -14.12 1.47 4.58
CA VAL A 27 -14.46 0.04 4.67
C VAL A 27 -13.60 -0.76 5.64
N VAL A 28 -12.48 -0.24 6.15
CA VAL A 28 -11.54 -1.05 6.96
C VAL A 28 -12.16 -1.63 8.23
N GLU A 29 -13.08 -0.90 8.88
CA GLU A 29 -13.84 -1.38 10.07
C GLU A 29 -14.88 -2.46 9.73
N ALA A 30 -15.30 -2.56 8.47
CA ALA A 30 -16.22 -3.60 8.03
C ALA A 30 -15.49 -4.79 7.40
N SER A 31 -14.42 -4.50 6.66
CA SER A 31 -13.64 -5.46 5.88
C SER A 31 -12.20 -4.96 5.70
N PRO A 32 -11.30 -5.33 6.63
CA PRO A 32 -9.87 -5.06 6.49
C PRO A 32 -9.28 -5.66 5.21
N ALA A 33 -9.77 -6.84 4.81
CA ALA A 33 -9.35 -7.47 3.57
C ALA A 33 -9.68 -6.63 2.33
N SER A 34 -10.87 -6.02 2.28
CA SER A 34 -11.25 -5.09 1.21
C SER A 34 -10.39 -3.82 1.23
N ALA A 35 -10.16 -3.25 2.41
CA ALA A 35 -9.27 -2.10 2.56
C ALA A 35 -7.85 -2.41 2.08
N CYS A 36 -7.28 -3.55 2.45
CA CYS A 36 -5.98 -3.99 1.97
C CYS A 36 -5.93 -4.15 0.44
N ALA A 37 -6.98 -4.67 -0.18
CA ALA A 37 -7.05 -4.78 -1.64
C ALA A 37 -7.05 -3.40 -2.32
N LEU A 38 -7.82 -2.45 -1.80
CA LEU A 38 -7.84 -1.06 -2.27
C LEU A 38 -6.48 -0.37 -2.08
N LEU A 39 -5.83 -0.57 -0.92
CA LEU A 39 -4.51 0.00 -0.64
C LEU A 39 -3.40 -0.61 -1.51
N ARG A 40 -3.46 -1.92 -1.79
CA ARG A 40 -2.53 -2.55 -2.73
C ARG A 40 -2.72 -2.01 -4.15
N LEU A 41 -3.96 -1.81 -4.58
CA LEU A 41 -4.26 -1.19 -5.87
C LEU A 41 -3.72 0.26 -5.92
N LEU A 42 -3.92 1.02 -4.85
CA LEU A 42 -3.39 2.36 -4.71
C LEU A 42 -1.86 2.39 -4.81
N LEU A 43 -1.16 1.53 -4.07
CA LEU A 43 0.29 1.42 -4.13
C LEU A 43 0.78 1.01 -5.52
N SER A 44 0.13 0.05 -6.16
CA SER A 44 0.42 -0.32 -7.56
C SER A 44 0.31 0.90 -8.49
N ALA A 45 -0.74 1.70 -8.35
CA ALA A 45 -0.93 2.91 -9.16
C ALA A 45 0.14 3.98 -8.89
N LEU A 46 0.56 4.16 -7.64
CA LEU A 46 1.68 5.05 -7.28
C LEU A 46 2.99 4.59 -7.92
N LEU A 47 3.30 3.29 -7.84
CA LEU A 47 4.48 2.71 -8.46
C LEU A 47 4.50 2.90 -9.98
N ILE A 48 3.33 2.82 -10.65
CA ILE A 48 3.21 3.11 -12.09
C ILE A 48 3.60 4.55 -12.42
N ARG A 49 3.25 5.50 -11.55
CA ARG A 49 3.64 6.91 -11.71
C ARG A 49 5.15 7.10 -11.55
N GLU A 50 5.77 6.32 -10.68
CA GLU A 50 7.24 6.23 -10.52
C GLU A 50 7.94 5.45 -11.65
N GLY A 51 7.25 5.20 -12.77
CA GLY A 51 7.79 4.51 -13.93
C GLY A 51 7.98 3.00 -13.74
N ARG A 52 7.33 2.40 -12.73
CA ARG A 52 7.38 0.94 -12.48
C ARG A 52 6.19 0.21 -13.12
N PRO A 53 6.28 -1.11 -13.33
CA PRO A 53 5.15 -1.89 -13.83
C PRO A 53 3.92 -1.94 -12.92
N GLY A 54 4.07 -1.76 -11.60
CA GLY A 54 2.99 -1.85 -10.61
C GLY A 54 2.45 -3.27 -10.40
N ARG A 55 3.22 -4.29 -10.78
CA ARG A 55 2.80 -5.71 -10.79
C ARG A 55 3.40 -6.51 -9.64
N HIS A 56 4.62 -6.16 -9.22
CA HIS A 56 5.37 -6.90 -8.23
C HIS A 56 5.84 -5.92 -7.17
N LEU A 57 5.01 -5.66 -6.17
CA LEU A 57 5.21 -4.57 -5.20
C LEU A 57 6.62 -4.56 -4.58
N ASN A 58 7.15 -5.72 -4.16
CA ASN A 58 8.50 -5.81 -3.59
C ASN A 58 9.57 -5.41 -4.61
N ARG A 59 9.53 -6.01 -5.82
CA ARG A 59 10.45 -5.69 -6.92
C ARG A 59 10.36 -4.23 -7.36
N ASP A 60 9.15 -3.71 -7.46
CA ASP A 60 8.88 -2.35 -7.93
C ASP A 60 9.36 -1.32 -6.90
N VAL A 61 9.11 -1.53 -5.60
CA VAL A 61 9.65 -0.68 -4.53
C VAL A 61 11.17 -0.78 -4.46
N ASN A 62 11.76 -1.98 -4.61
CA ASN A 62 13.20 -2.14 -4.67
C ASN A 62 13.82 -1.32 -5.82
N ALA A 63 13.17 -1.32 -6.99
CA ALA A 63 13.59 -0.50 -8.11
C ALA A 63 13.49 1.00 -7.78
N VAL A 64 12.42 1.46 -7.12
CA VAL A 64 12.30 2.87 -6.66
C VAL A 64 13.46 3.26 -5.73
N VAL A 65 13.79 2.42 -4.75
CA VAL A 65 14.94 2.61 -3.85
C VAL A 65 16.27 2.66 -4.62
N ALA A 66 16.46 1.75 -5.60
CA ALA A 66 17.66 1.75 -6.44
C ALA A 66 17.83 3.02 -7.28
N HIS A 67 16.77 3.82 -7.45
CA HIS A 67 16.79 5.10 -8.19
C HIS A 67 16.86 6.33 -7.27
N GLY A 68 17.16 6.14 -5.98
CA GLY A 68 17.47 7.24 -5.06
C GLY A 68 16.49 7.42 -3.91
N ALA A 69 15.39 6.65 -3.86
CA ALA A 69 14.49 6.69 -2.72
C ALA A 69 15.12 6.02 -1.47
N PRO A 70 14.68 6.39 -0.25
CA PRO A 70 15.29 5.86 0.97
C PRO A 70 15.13 4.35 1.13
N VAL A 71 16.21 3.66 1.52
CA VAL A 71 16.21 2.20 1.80
C VAL A 71 15.22 1.81 2.91
N GLY A 72 14.80 2.78 3.74
CA GLY A 72 13.75 2.60 4.75
C GLY A 72 12.41 2.15 4.16
N LEU A 73 12.09 2.53 2.92
CA LEU A 73 10.86 2.08 2.24
C LEU A 73 10.84 0.56 2.05
N LEU A 74 11.96 -0.04 1.65
CA LEU A 74 12.01 -1.49 1.47
C LEU A 74 11.80 -2.22 2.81
N ARG A 75 12.43 -1.74 3.87
CA ARG A 75 12.29 -2.31 5.23
C ARG A 75 10.86 -2.17 5.75
N ALA A 76 10.22 -1.03 5.50
CA ALA A 76 8.84 -0.80 5.87
C ALA A 76 7.91 -1.75 5.13
N LEU A 77 8.11 -1.94 3.82
CA LEU A 77 7.34 -2.90 3.01
C LEU A 77 7.51 -4.35 3.49
N ASP A 78 8.75 -4.76 3.78
CA ASP A 78 9.05 -6.11 4.27
C ASP A 78 8.37 -6.39 5.61
N ALA A 79 8.23 -5.37 6.48
CA ALA A 79 7.53 -5.50 7.76
C ALA A 79 6.01 -5.74 7.61
N ILE A 80 5.41 -5.34 6.49
CA ILE A 80 4.00 -5.64 6.16
C ILE A 80 3.84 -7.12 5.74
N GLY A 81 4.94 -7.80 5.38
CA GLY A 81 4.88 -9.20 4.97
C GLY A 81 4.22 -9.41 3.60
N ILE A 82 4.23 -8.40 2.72
CA ILE A 82 3.74 -8.55 1.34
C ILE A 82 4.74 -9.44 0.59
N THR A 83 4.45 -10.73 0.52
CA THR A 83 5.25 -11.70 -0.22
C THR A 83 4.84 -11.72 -1.70
N GLU A 84 5.79 -12.02 -2.59
CA GLU A 84 5.52 -12.18 -4.03
C GLU A 84 4.64 -13.41 -4.36
N GLU A 85 4.25 -14.20 -3.35
CA GLU A 85 3.40 -15.39 -3.49
C GLU A 85 2.09 -15.07 -4.23
N GLU A 86 1.49 -13.92 -3.93
CA GLU A 86 0.24 -13.44 -4.52
C GLU A 86 0.41 -13.06 -6.01
N ALA A 87 1.58 -12.56 -6.40
CA ALA A 87 1.86 -12.21 -7.80
C ALA A 87 2.09 -13.45 -8.68
N ARG A 88 2.44 -14.61 -8.09
CA ARG A 88 2.57 -15.88 -8.80
C ARG A 88 1.23 -16.57 -9.08
N ASN A 89 0.19 -16.27 -8.30
CA ASN A 89 -1.15 -16.84 -8.45
C ASN A 89 -2.21 -15.74 -8.66
N PRO A 90 -2.38 -15.23 -9.89
CA PRO A 90 -3.42 -14.26 -10.20
C PRO A 90 -4.81 -14.84 -9.86
N GLY A 91 -5.60 -14.11 -9.07
CA GLY A 91 -6.97 -14.50 -8.70
C GLY A 91 -7.14 -15.03 -7.28
N THR A 92 -6.06 -15.22 -6.51
CA THR A 92 -6.14 -15.50 -5.07
C THR A 92 -5.98 -14.23 -4.26
N ILE A 93 -7.06 -13.77 -3.63
CA ILE A 93 -6.99 -12.73 -2.59
C ILE A 93 -6.60 -13.44 -1.30
N ASN A 94 -5.48 -13.04 -0.70
CA ASN A 94 -5.15 -13.48 0.64
C ASN A 94 -6.10 -12.78 1.63
N LEU A 95 -7.19 -13.45 1.99
CA LEU A 95 -8.21 -12.95 2.90
C LEU A 95 -7.76 -12.90 4.36
N ILE A 96 -6.52 -13.35 4.65
CA ILE A 96 -5.94 -13.33 6.00
C ILE A 96 -5.50 -11.91 6.39
N ASN A 97 -5.49 -10.98 5.44
CA ASN A 97 -5.18 -9.57 5.68
C ASN A 97 -6.08 -9.00 6.79
N GLY A 98 -5.50 -8.82 7.97
CA GLY A 98 -6.19 -8.32 9.15
C GLY A 98 -6.13 -6.80 9.24
N TYR A 99 -6.75 -6.27 10.30
CA TYR A 99 -6.69 -4.84 10.61
C TYR A 99 -5.26 -4.29 10.69
N ALA A 100 -4.34 -5.05 11.28
CA ALA A 100 -2.94 -4.66 11.39
C ALA A 100 -2.28 -4.45 10.02
N ASP A 101 -2.59 -5.32 9.05
CA ASP A 101 -2.04 -5.21 7.69
C ASP A 101 -2.58 -3.99 6.97
N ALA A 102 -3.87 -3.68 7.14
CA ALA A 102 -4.48 -2.48 6.58
C ALA A 102 -3.86 -1.21 7.16
N GLN A 103 -3.69 -1.15 8.49
CA GLN A 103 -3.01 -0.03 9.15
C GLN A 103 -1.57 0.14 8.65
N ASN A 104 -0.82 -0.95 8.56
CA ASN A 104 0.56 -0.93 8.06
C ASN A 104 0.63 -0.43 6.61
N LEU A 105 -0.31 -0.83 5.76
CA LEU A 105 -0.43 -0.33 4.39
C LEU A 105 -0.76 1.16 4.33
N PHE A 106 -1.68 1.65 5.18
CA PHE A 106 -1.95 3.09 5.27
C PHE A 106 -0.69 3.87 5.63
N MET A 107 0.02 3.47 6.68
CA MET A 107 1.26 4.12 7.10
C MET A 107 2.33 4.07 6.01
N PHE A 108 2.45 2.93 5.33
CA PHE A 108 3.41 2.76 4.25
C PHE A 108 3.11 3.66 3.04
N ILE A 109 1.84 3.79 2.63
CA ILE A 109 1.46 4.68 1.53
C ILE A 109 1.78 6.13 1.87
N ASN A 110 1.49 6.57 3.09
CA ASN A 110 1.84 7.92 3.54
C ASN A 110 3.36 8.13 3.45
N LEU A 111 4.14 7.21 4.03
CA LEU A 111 5.59 7.25 3.95
C LEU A 111 6.10 7.23 2.51
N PHE A 112 5.52 6.41 1.64
CA PHE A 112 5.94 6.30 0.24
C PHE A 112 5.74 7.63 -0.48
N VAL A 113 4.54 8.19 -0.41
CA VAL A 113 4.19 9.47 -1.06
C VAL A 113 5.04 10.63 -0.54
N ASP A 114 5.43 10.62 0.74
CA ASP A 114 6.29 11.67 1.31
C ASP A 114 7.77 11.53 0.91
N GLN A 115 8.21 10.36 0.46
CA GLN A 115 9.62 10.04 0.24
C GLN A 115 10.00 9.81 -1.24
N THR A 116 9.03 9.89 -2.16
CA THR A 116 9.21 9.73 -3.61
C THR A 116 8.61 10.91 -4.35
#